data_AF-A0A3D2YTT5-F1
#
_entry.id   AF-A0A3D2YTT5-F1
#
_cell.length_a   1.000
_cell.length_b   1.000
_cell.length_c   1.000
_cell.angle_alpha   90.00
_cell.angle_beta   90.00
_cell.angle_gamma   90.00
#
_symmetry.space_group_name_H-M   'P 1'
#
loop_
_entity.id
_entity.type
_entity.pdbx_description
1 polymer ?
#
loop_
_entity_poly.entity_id
_entity_poly.type
_entity_poly.pdbx_seq_one_letter_code
_entity_poly.pdbx_strand_id
1 'polypeptide(L)'
;MEGRREWTHGNSINVTPEGNYLVSFRQTSTVGLVDRENGRFTWKWGPGEVSHQHNPSFLDNGHVLIFDNGSHRRAPNTNYSRIVEIDPANNDITWDYRGEPPISFYSYQINGAERQPNDNTLICEGATGRFIEVTPGHQIVWEYINPLMADSGRLAGGSISGQANAVFRAHRFAADDPALEGRDLDPTRYANLNRILGVS
;
A
#
# COMPACT_ATOMS: atom_id res chain seq x y z
N MET A 1 16.08 -10.87 -10.82
CA MET A 1 15.18 -11.96 -11.23
C MET A 1 14.85 -12.76 -9.99
N GLU A 2 13.61 -12.68 -9.54
CA GLU A 2 13.14 -13.48 -8.43
C GLU A 2 13.12 -14.96 -8.83
N GLY A 3 13.34 -15.84 -7.85
CA GLY A 3 13.55 -17.26 -8.13
C GLY A 3 12.35 -17.87 -8.86
N ARG A 4 12.61 -18.85 -9.75
CA ARG A 4 11.57 -19.62 -10.48
C ARG A 4 10.66 -20.48 -9.58
N ARG A 5 10.57 -20.18 -8.28
CA ARG A 5 9.79 -20.93 -7.30
C ARG A 5 8.32 -20.53 -7.27
N GLU A 6 7.99 -19.34 -7.74
CA GLU A 6 6.66 -18.77 -7.70
C GLU A 6 6.35 -18.05 -9.01
N TRP A 7 5.13 -18.22 -9.52
CA TRP A 7 4.77 -17.66 -10.82
C TRP A 7 4.12 -16.28 -10.72
N THR A 8 3.06 -16.13 -9.93
CA THR A 8 2.26 -14.89 -9.92
C THR A 8 2.53 -14.00 -8.72
N HIS A 9 2.78 -14.61 -7.56
CA HIS A 9 2.87 -13.93 -6.26
C HIS A 9 1.63 -13.06 -6.00
N GLY A 10 0.51 -13.74 -5.73
CA GLY A 10 -0.73 -13.09 -5.30
C GLY A 10 -0.53 -12.43 -3.94
N ASN A 11 -0.61 -11.10 -3.87
CA ASN A 11 -0.28 -10.34 -2.66
C ASN A 11 -1.44 -9.51 -2.10
N SER A 12 -2.60 -9.53 -2.76
CA SER A 12 -3.80 -8.83 -2.29
C SER A 12 -5.05 -9.42 -2.91
N ILE A 13 -6.11 -9.45 -2.10
CA ILE A 13 -7.49 -9.66 -2.53
C ILE A 13 -8.38 -8.73 -1.71
N ASN A 14 -9.31 -8.05 -2.36
CA ASN A 14 -10.33 -7.22 -1.74
C ASN A 14 -11.69 -7.56 -2.37
N VAL A 15 -12.78 -7.30 -1.63
CA VAL A 15 -14.15 -7.47 -2.12
C VAL A 15 -14.68 -6.09 -2.51
N THR A 16 -15.23 -5.95 -3.72
CA THR A 16 -15.88 -4.70 -4.17
C THR A 16 -17.28 -4.57 -3.54
N PRO A 17 -17.90 -3.38 -3.56
CA PRO A 17 -19.29 -3.21 -3.08
C PRO A 17 -20.30 -4.16 -3.74
N GLU A 18 -20.05 -4.56 -4.99
CA GLU A 18 -20.87 -5.50 -5.75
C GLU A 18 -20.57 -6.98 -5.43
N GLY A 19 -19.61 -7.25 -4.55
CA GLY A 19 -19.23 -8.59 -4.13
C GLY A 19 -18.23 -9.31 -5.04
N ASN A 20 -17.66 -8.62 -6.03
CA ASN A 20 -16.59 -9.14 -6.89
C ASN A 20 -15.22 -9.05 -6.20
N TYR A 21 -14.20 -9.66 -6.79
CA TYR A 21 -12.85 -9.64 -6.21
C TYR A 21 -11.90 -8.72 -6.98
N LEU A 22 -11.21 -7.83 -6.26
CA LEU A 22 -10.06 -7.08 -6.76
C LEU A 22 -8.78 -7.80 -6.31
N VAL A 23 -7.99 -8.29 -7.26
CA VAL A 23 -6.79 -9.12 -7.00
C VAL A 23 -5.52 -8.46 -7.54
N SER A 24 -4.39 -8.77 -6.91
CA SER A 24 -3.06 -8.32 -7.36
C SER A 24 -2.06 -9.47 -7.42
N PHE A 25 -1.31 -9.51 -8.51
CA PHE A 25 -0.23 -10.45 -8.79
C PHE A 25 1.05 -9.67 -9.07
N ARG A 26 2.00 -9.78 -8.12
CA ARG A 26 3.22 -8.97 -8.08
C ARG A 26 4.18 -9.30 -9.23
N GLN A 27 4.40 -10.59 -9.54
CA GLN A 27 5.40 -11.00 -10.54
C GLN A 27 5.00 -10.65 -11.96
N THR A 28 3.71 -10.60 -12.24
CA THR A 28 3.17 -10.31 -13.57
C THR A 28 2.76 -8.84 -13.73
N SER A 29 3.01 -8.02 -12.71
CA SER A 29 2.52 -6.64 -12.63
C SER A 29 1.03 -6.50 -12.92
N THR A 30 0.20 -7.45 -12.48
CA THR A 30 -1.22 -7.50 -12.87
C THR A 30 -2.14 -7.21 -11.70
N VAL A 31 -3.06 -6.27 -11.89
CA VAL A 31 -4.24 -6.06 -11.05
C VAL A 31 -5.47 -6.41 -11.89
N GLY A 32 -6.52 -6.95 -11.27
CA GLY A 32 -7.74 -7.25 -12.00
C GLY A 32 -8.97 -7.37 -11.12
N LEU A 33 -10.13 -7.17 -11.75
CA LEU A 33 -11.44 -7.44 -11.19
C LEU A 33 -11.90 -8.80 -11.67
N VAL A 34 -12.37 -9.64 -10.76
CA VAL A 34 -12.81 -11.01 -11.00
C VAL A 34 -14.27 -11.13 -10.56
N ASP A 35 -15.11 -11.57 -11.49
CA ASP A 35 -16.50 -11.91 -11.21
C ASP A 35 -16.57 -13.08 -10.22
N ARG A 36 -17.29 -12.89 -9.11
CA ARG A 36 -17.36 -13.89 -8.04
C ARG A 36 -18.07 -15.17 -8.46
N GLU A 37 -19.07 -15.08 -9.34
CA GLU A 37 -19.93 -16.21 -9.71
C GLU A 37 -19.23 -17.18 -10.67
N ASN A 38 -18.48 -16.65 -11.64
CA ASN A 38 -17.86 -17.46 -12.69
C ASN A 38 -16.32 -17.44 -12.70
N GLY A 39 -15.68 -16.64 -11.83
CA GLY A 39 -14.24 -16.59 -11.67
C GLY A 39 -13.47 -15.97 -12.84
N ARG A 40 -14.16 -15.29 -13.77
CA ARG A 40 -13.51 -14.63 -14.91
C ARG A 40 -13.11 -13.22 -14.57
N PHE A 41 -12.00 -12.78 -15.16
CA PHE A 41 -11.65 -11.37 -15.13
C PHE A 41 -12.64 -10.54 -15.95
N THR A 42 -13.24 -9.54 -15.32
CA THR A 42 -14.03 -8.50 -15.99
C THR A 42 -13.15 -7.32 -16.40
N TRP A 43 -12.01 -7.13 -15.70
CA TRP A 43 -10.99 -6.15 -16.03
C TRP A 43 -9.60 -6.63 -15.61
N LYS A 44 -8.56 -6.25 -16.37
CA LYS A 44 -7.14 -6.51 -16.07
C LYS A 44 -6.31 -5.32 -16.52
N TRP A 45 -5.33 -4.95 -15.71
CA TRP A 45 -4.43 -3.85 -16.01
C TRP A 45 -3.06 -4.03 -15.33
N GLY A 46 -2.06 -3.28 -15.78
CA GLY A 46 -0.79 -3.10 -15.08
C GLY A 46 0.49 -3.49 -15.82
N PRO A 47 0.56 -4.57 -16.64
CA PRO A 47 1.78 -4.92 -17.36
C PRO A 47 2.27 -3.77 -18.27
N GLY A 48 3.44 -3.21 -17.95
CA GLY A 48 4.01 -2.05 -18.66
C GLY A 48 3.77 -0.71 -17.96
N GLU A 49 2.74 -0.62 -17.13
CA GLU A 49 2.33 0.61 -16.42
C GLU A 49 2.84 0.64 -14.97
N VAL A 50 2.70 -0.48 -14.26
CA VAL A 50 3.18 -0.65 -12.87
C VAL A 50 4.18 -1.80 -12.76
N SER A 51 4.91 -1.84 -11.65
CA SER A 51 5.89 -2.90 -11.40
C SER A 51 5.88 -3.38 -9.96
N HIS A 52 5.67 -4.69 -9.77
CA HIS A 52 5.64 -5.33 -8.44
C HIS A 52 4.68 -4.66 -7.45
N GLN A 53 3.54 -4.19 -7.94
CA GLN A 53 2.55 -3.43 -7.18
C GLN A 53 1.94 -4.22 -6.02
N HIS A 54 1.46 -3.49 -5.02
CA HIS A 54 0.77 -4.01 -3.84
C HIS A 54 -0.54 -3.27 -3.58
N ASN A 55 -1.39 -3.94 -2.81
CA ASN A 55 -2.55 -3.37 -2.14
C ASN A 55 -3.46 -2.52 -3.06
N PRO A 56 -3.96 -3.04 -4.19
CA PRO A 56 -5.02 -2.35 -4.90
C PRO A 56 -6.26 -2.24 -4.00
N SER A 57 -6.90 -1.08 -3.92
CA SER A 57 -8.17 -0.87 -3.21
C SER A 57 -9.21 -0.30 -4.17
N PHE A 58 -10.45 -0.77 -4.05
CA PHE A 58 -11.57 -0.27 -4.85
C PHE A 58 -12.18 0.93 -4.14
N LEU A 59 -12.31 2.05 -4.83
CA LEU A 59 -12.79 3.31 -4.28
C LEU A 59 -14.30 3.48 -4.57
N ASP A 60 -14.97 4.32 -3.77
CA ASP A 60 -16.42 4.57 -3.91
C ASP A 60 -16.80 5.19 -5.27
N ASN A 61 -15.85 5.86 -5.93
CA ASN A 61 -16.03 6.41 -7.28
C ASN A 61 -15.86 5.35 -8.39
N GLY A 62 -15.62 4.08 -8.05
CA GLY A 62 -15.40 2.98 -8.99
C GLY A 62 -13.96 2.86 -9.50
N HIS A 63 -13.05 3.75 -9.07
CA HIS A 63 -11.65 3.68 -9.42
C HIS A 63 -10.88 2.66 -8.56
N VAL A 64 -9.66 2.36 -8.96
CA VAL A 64 -8.74 1.51 -8.20
C VAL A 64 -7.51 2.31 -7.78
N LEU A 65 -7.22 2.37 -6.49
CA LEU A 65 -5.99 2.94 -5.94
C LEU A 65 -4.94 1.85 -5.78
N ILE A 66 -3.70 2.07 -6.23
CA ILE A 66 -2.66 1.05 -6.28
C ILE A 66 -1.34 1.63 -5.76
N PHE A 67 -0.66 0.89 -4.89
CA PHE A 67 0.75 1.17 -4.58
C PHE A 67 1.65 0.49 -5.63
N ASP A 68 2.20 1.26 -6.55
CA ASP A 68 3.18 0.81 -7.55
C ASP A 68 4.59 0.87 -6.96
N ASN A 69 5.13 -0.27 -6.53
CA ASN A 69 6.46 -0.35 -5.93
C ASN A 69 7.58 0.04 -6.91
N GLY A 70 7.41 -0.24 -8.20
CA GLY A 70 8.33 0.12 -9.28
C GLY A 70 9.64 -0.66 -9.33
N SER A 71 9.79 -1.74 -8.55
CA SER A 71 10.96 -2.62 -8.62
C SER A 71 11.11 -3.20 -10.04
N HIS A 72 12.32 -3.28 -10.59
CA HIS A 72 12.58 -3.79 -11.94
C HIS A 72 11.73 -3.15 -13.05
N ARG A 73 11.34 -1.87 -12.89
CA ARG A 73 10.65 -1.12 -13.95
C ARG A 73 11.51 -1.16 -15.23
N ARG A 74 10.85 -1.32 -16.37
CA ARG A 74 11.55 -1.43 -17.66
C ARG A 74 12.20 -0.11 -18.05
N ALA A 75 13.39 -0.20 -18.65
CA ALA A 75 14.08 0.92 -19.28
C ALA A 75 13.17 1.62 -20.32
N PRO A 76 13.30 2.95 -20.51
CA PRO A 76 14.35 3.82 -19.97
C PRO A 76 14.09 4.30 -18.52
N ASN A 77 12.98 3.90 -17.90
CA ASN A 77 12.62 4.39 -16.57
C ASN A 77 13.51 3.78 -15.48
N THR A 78 13.87 4.60 -14.48
CA THR A 78 14.49 4.12 -13.24
C THR A 78 13.44 3.51 -12.32
N ASN A 79 13.87 2.75 -11.30
CA ASN A 79 12.97 2.27 -10.26
C ASN A 79 12.54 3.44 -9.37
N TYR A 80 11.24 3.58 -9.16
CA TYR A 80 10.63 4.53 -8.24
C TYR A 80 9.25 4.03 -7.85
N SER A 81 8.80 4.36 -6.64
CA SER A 81 7.45 4.04 -6.22
C SER A 81 6.51 5.21 -6.49
N ARG A 82 5.24 4.89 -6.72
CA ARG A 82 4.16 5.86 -6.79
C ARG A 82 2.86 5.25 -6.30
N ILE A 83 1.93 6.09 -5.90
CA ILE A 83 0.52 5.71 -5.80
C ILE A 83 -0.15 6.10 -7.10
N VAL A 84 -1.04 5.27 -7.63
CA VAL A 84 -1.86 5.60 -8.81
C VAL A 84 -3.32 5.32 -8.52
N GLU A 85 -4.19 6.20 -8.97
CA GLU A 85 -5.63 5.98 -9.08
C GLU A 85 -5.95 5.77 -10.56
N ILE A 86 -6.53 4.61 -10.89
CA ILE A 86 -6.86 4.22 -12.27
C ILE A 86 -8.37 4.06 -12.40
N ASP A 87 -8.95 4.64 -13.45
CA ASP A 87 -10.33 4.38 -13.84
C ASP A 87 -10.41 3.09 -14.69
N PRO A 88 -11.03 2.00 -14.20
CA PRO A 88 -11.14 0.75 -14.96
C PRO A 88 -11.96 0.86 -16.26
N ALA A 89 -12.77 1.90 -16.43
CA ALA A 89 -13.64 2.06 -17.60
C ALA A 89 -12.85 2.47 -18.86
N ASN A 90 -11.79 3.26 -18.71
CA ASN A 90 -10.97 3.78 -19.81
C ASN A 90 -9.46 3.53 -19.64
N ASN A 91 -9.03 3.07 -18.46
CA ASN A 91 -7.62 2.93 -18.04
C ASN A 91 -6.84 4.24 -17.95
N ASP A 92 -7.51 5.36 -17.68
CA ASP A 92 -6.87 6.64 -17.41
C ASP A 92 -6.39 6.69 -15.96
N ILE A 93 -5.11 7.04 -15.77
CA ILE A 93 -4.59 7.38 -14.44
C ILE A 93 -5.12 8.76 -14.10
N THR A 94 -6.08 8.82 -13.17
CA THR A 94 -6.80 10.05 -12.81
C THR A 94 -6.10 10.84 -11.71
N TRP A 95 -5.23 10.18 -10.95
CA TRP A 95 -4.39 10.78 -9.92
C TRP A 95 -3.13 9.94 -9.67
N ASP A 96 -2.02 10.58 -9.31
CA ASP A 96 -0.83 9.88 -8.84
C ASP A 96 -0.09 10.66 -7.77
N TYR A 97 0.67 9.95 -6.93
CA TYR A 97 1.60 10.56 -5.98
C TYR A 97 2.95 9.87 -6.05
N ARG A 98 4.02 10.65 -6.09
CA ARG A 98 5.40 10.18 -6.05
C ARG A 98 6.29 11.17 -5.32
N GLY A 99 7.42 10.69 -4.82
CA GLY A 99 8.44 11.55 -4.23
C GLY A 99 9.13 12.41 -5.29
N GLU A 100 9.52 13.62 -4.93
CA GLU A 100 10.35 14.50 -5.75
C GLU A 100 11.54 15.00 -4.91
N PRO A 101 12.77 14.46 -5.13
CA PRO A 101 13.14 13.50 -6.17
C PRO A 101 12.56 12.08 -5.92
N PRO A 102 12.44 11.21 -6.94
CA PRO A 102 11.81 9.89 -6.81
C PRO A 102 12.37 8.98 -5.70
N ILE A 103 13.65 9.14 -5.35
CA ILE A 103 14.30 8.36 -4.28
C ILE A 103 13.76 8.69 -2.87
N SER A 104 13.08 9.83 -2.69
CA SER A 104 12.49 10.22 -1.40
C SER A 104 11.26 9.41 -1.00
N PHE A 105 10.73 8.59 -1.93
CA PHE A 105 9.57 7.74 -1.74
C PHE A 105 9.75 6.45 -2.57
N TYR A 106 10.74 5.64 -2.23
CA TYR A 106 10.98 4.37 -2.90
C TYR A 106 10.92 3.22 -1.91
N SER A 107 9.88 2.40 -2.05
CA SER A 107 9.66 1.21 -1.25
C SER A 107 9.44 -0.01 -2.13
N TYR A 108 10.49 -0.82 -2.25
CA TYR A 108 10.64 -1.87 -3.26
C TYR A 108 9.73 -3.10 -3.06
N GLN A 109 9.17 -3.28 -1.85
CA GLN A 109 8.31 -4.40 -1.48
C GLN A 109 7.30 -3.98 -0.41
N ILE A 110 6.34 -4.87 -0.10
CA ILE A 110 5.24 -4.62 0.85
C ILE A 110 4.50 -3.31 0.50
N ASN A 111 3.93 -2.60 1.48
CA ASN A 111 3.25 -1.30 1.38
C ASN A 111 1.71 -1.35 1.29
N GLY A 112 1.12 -0.17 1.44
CA GLY A 112 -0.31 0.06 1.26
C GLY A 112 -0.65 1.52 1.01
N ALA A 113 -1.81 1.73 0.39
CA ALA A 113 -2.41 3.04 0.20
C ALA A 113 -3.93 2.94 0.43
N GLU A 114 -4.47 3.88 1.20
CA GLU A 114 -5.87 3.89 1.60
C GLU A 114 -6.42 5.31 1.51
N ARG A 115 -7.39 5.52 0.61
CA ARG A 115 -8.14 6.77 0.53
C ARG A 115 -9.00 6.90 1.80
N GLN A 116 -8.88 8.04 2.46
CA GLN A 116 -9.57 8.37 3.70
C GLN A 116 -10.87 9.14 3.39
N PRO A 117 -11.84 9.21 4.32
CA PRO A 117 -13.10 9.92 4.12
C PRO A 117 -12.97 11.44 3.86
N ASN A 118 -11.81 12.04 4.14
CA ASN A 118 -11.50 13.45 3.86
C ASN A 118 -10.78 13.65 2.52
N ASP A 119 -10.78 12.65 1.64
CA ASP A 119 -10.06 12.57 0.37
C ASP A 119 -8.52 12.53 0.44
N ASN A 120 -7.94 12.61 1.65
CA ASN A 120 -6.51 12.34 1.79
C ASN A 120 -6.21 10.87 1.55
N THR A 121 -4.98 10.56 1.18
CA THR A 121 -4.49 9.19 1.05
C THR A 121 -3.49 8.91 2.15
N LEU A 122 -3.83 7.95 3.03
CA LEU A 122 -2.86 7.35 3.94
C LEU A 122 -1.97 6.38 3.15
N ILE A 123 -0.67 6.53 3.29
CA ILE A 123 0.32 5.73 2.59
C ILE A 123 1.24 5.07 3.62
N CYS A 124 1.36 3.76 3.54
CA CYS A 124 2.33 2.97 4.30
C CYS A 124 3.54 2.69 3.39
N GLU A 125 4.60 3.46 3.55
CA GLU A 125 5.93 3.17 2.99
C GLU A 125 6.61 2.10 3.86
N GLY A 126 6.15 0.88 3.67
CA GLY A 126 6.43 -0.27 4.52
C GLY A 126 7.91 -0.64 4.62
N ALA A 127 8.69 -0.57 3.54
CA ALA A 127 10.11 -0.97 3.59
C ALA A 127 10.96 -0.06 4.51
N THR A 128 10.55 1.21 4.68
CA THR A 128 11.21 2.20 5.54
C THR A 128 10.47 2.43 6.87
N GLY A 129 9.34 1.74 7.07
CA GLY A 129 8.49 1.91 8.25
C GLY A 129 7.86 3.30 8.38
N ARG A 130 7.81 4.07 7.28
CA ARG A 130 7.26 5.43 7.24
C ARG A 130 5.78 5.38 6.84
N PHE A 131 5.00 6.24 7.45
CA PHE A 131 3.60 6.47 7.13
C PHE A 131 3.40 7.95 6.86
N ILE A 132 2.66 8.28 5.82
CA ILE A 132 2.33 9.66 5.47
C ILE A 132 0.86 9.76 5.11
N GLU A 133 0.22 10.88 5.45
CA GLU A 133 -1.08 11.25 4.93
C GLU A 133 -0.90 12.39 3.93
N VAL A 134 -1.38 12.19 2.71
CA VAL A 134 -1.18 13.10 1.59
C VAL A 134 -2.53 13.62 1.08
N THR A 135 -2.64 14.93 0.91
CA THR A 135 -3.82 15.57 0.31
C THR A 135 -3.92 15.29 -1.20
N PRO A 136 -5.10 15.45 -1.81
CA PRO A 136 -5.24 15.40 -3.27
C PRO A 136 -4.28 16.36 -4.02
N GLY A 137 -3.90 17.49 -3.39
CA GLY A 137 -2.91 18.45 -3.89
C GLY A 137 -1.44 18.07 -3.62
N HIS A 138 -1.16 16.81 -3.31
CA HIS A 138 0.17 16.24 -3.08
C HIS A 138 0.93 16.80 -1.86
N GLN A 139 0.24 17.44 -0.92
CA GLN A 139 0.85 17.92 0.33
C GLN A 139 0.82 16.82 1.39
N ILE A 140 1.97 16.52 2.00
CA ILE A 140 2.04 15.70 3.21
C ILE A 140 1.52 16.52 4.39
N VAL A 141 0.45 16.06 5.05
CA VAL A 141 -0.18 16.74 6.19
C VAL A 141 0.01 16.01 7.51
N TRP A 142 0.47 14.76 7.46
CA TRP A 142 0.86 13.98 8.63
C TRP A 142 1.96 13.00 8.24
N GLU A 143 2.88 12.75 9.17
CA GLU A 143 3.98 11.82 8.99
C GLU A 143 4.31 11.13 10.32
N TYR A 144 4.58 9.83 10.23
CA TYR A 144 5.05 9.02 11.34
C TYR A 144 6.09 8.01 10.83
N ILE A 145 7.10 7.72 11.64
CA ILE A 145 8.10 6.69 11.35
C ILE A 145 8.08 5.71 12.50
N ASN A 146 7.87 4.42 12.20
CA ASN A 146 7.92 3.35 13.18
C ASN A 146 9.30 3.34 13.88
N PRO A 147 9.37 3.61 15.20
CA PRO A 147 10.64 3.65 15.93
C PRO A 147 11.13 2.25 16.34
N LEU A 148 10.30 1.21 16.15
CA LEU A 148 10.62 -0.16 16.56
C LEU A 148 11.49 -0.85 15.52
N MET A 149 12.74 -1.09 15.87
CA MET A 149 13.71 -1.83 15.07
C MET A 149 13.75 -3.30 15.52
N ALA A 150 13.70 -4.23 14.55
CA ALA A 150 13.79 -5.66 14.80
C ALA A 150 14.78 -6.34 13.82
N ASP A 151 15.34 -7.47 14.21
CA ASP A 151 16.28 -8.22 13.36
C ASP A 151 15.61 -8.67 12.05
N SER A 152 16.13 -8.16 10.92
CA SER A 152 15.51 -8.32 9.61
C SER A 152 15.65 -9.73 9.03
N GLY A 153 16.67 -10.47 9.46
CA GLY A 153 17.04 -11.78 8.91
C GLY A 153 16.06 -12.93 9.18
N ARG A 154 14.97 -12.72 9.94
CA ARG A 154 13.96 -13.76 10.23
C ARG A 154 12.50 -13.33 10.08
N LEU A 155 12.17 -12.04 10.15
CA LEU A 155 10.78 -11.59 10.33
C LEU A 155 10.29 -10.55 9.32
N ALA A 156 11.18 -9.85 8.62
CA ALA A 156 10.82 -8.61 7.93
C ALA A 156 11.23 -8.57 6.46
N GLY A 157 11.24 -9.71 5.75
CA GLY A 157 11.45 -9.78 4.28
C GLY A 157 12.67 -9.01 3.73
N GLY A 158 13.60 -8.60 4.57
CA GLY A 158 14.63 -7.61 4.29
C GLY A 158 16.01 -8.22 4.26
N SER A 159 17.05 -7.38 4.40
CA SER A 159 18.45 -7.79 4.38
C SER A 159 18.72 -8.97 5.34
N ILE A 160 19.52 -9.93 4.88
CA ILE A 160 19.93 -11.14 5.61
C ILE A 160 20.68 -10.81 6.90
N SER A 161 21.18 -9.57 7.01
CA SER A 161 21.75 -8.98 8.21
C SER A 161 21.27 -7.54 8.38
N GLY A 162 20.90 -7.18 9.62
CA GLY A 162 20.51 -5.81 9.99
C GLY A 162 19.30 -5.76 10.92
N GLN A 163 19.04 -4.56 11.43
CA GLN A 163 17.77 -4.21 12.04
C GLN A 163 16.92 -3.42 11.02
N ALA A 164 15.61 -3.64 11.02
CA ALA A 164 14.66 -2.91 10.19
C ALA A 164 13.41 -2.57 11.01
N ASN A 165 12.75 -1.46 10.67
CA ASN A 165 11.45 -1.05 11.19
C ASN A 165 10.32 -1.31 10.19
N ALA A 166 10.51 -2.24 9.26
CA ALA A 166 9.59 -2.46 8.16
C ALA A 166 8.20 -2.86 8.65
N VAL A 167 7.16 -2.30 8.02
CA VAL A 167 5.76 -2.54 8.36
C VAL A 167 5.01 -3.02 7.12
N PHE A 168 4.30 -4.15 7.24
CA PHE A 168 3.63 -4.77 6.09
C PHE A 168 2.53 -3.88 5.50
N ARG A 169 1.69 -3.31 6.37
CA ARG A 169 0.56 -2.45 6.02
C ARG A 169 0.13 -1.62 7.24
N ALA A 170 -0.52 -0.48 6.99
CA ALA A 170 -1.23 0.29 8.00
C ALA A 170 -2.65 0.61 7.52
N HIS A 171 -3.54 0.78 8.48
CA HIS A 171 -4.92 1.20 8.32
C HIS A 171 -5.20 2.31 9.34
N ARG A 172 -6.09 3.23 9.00
CA ARG A 172 -6.51 4.29 9.92
C ARG A 172 -7.99 4.12 10.24
N PHE A 173 -8.28 4.04 11.53
CA PHE A 173 -9.63 3.95 12.05
C PHE A 173 -10.04 5.32 12.58
N ALA A 174 -11.28 5.73 12.31
CA ALA A 174 -11.86 6.90 12.96
C ALA A 174 -12.04 6.64 14.47
N ALA A 175 -12.10 7.69 15.27
CA ALA A 175 -12.24 7.54 16.73
C ALA A 175 -13.56 6.85 17.14
N ASP A 176 -14.57 6.95 16.29
CA ASP A 176 -15.90 6.35 16.43
C ASP A 176 -16.08 5.07 15.58
N ASP A 177 -14.99 4.51 15.05
CA ASP A 177 -15.06 3.28 14.25
C ASP A 177 -15.64 2.11 15.07
N PRO A 178 -16.61 1.34 14.55
CA PRO A 178 -17.20 0.21 15.26
C PRO A 178 -16.18 -0.84 15.74
N ALA A 179 -15.03 -0.97 15.07
CA ALA A 179 -13.95 -1.87 15.49
C ALA A 179 -13.34 -1.48 16.86
N LEU A 180 -13.53 -0.22 17.26
CA LEU A 180 -13.05 0.36 18.52
C LEU A 180 -14.13 0.39 19.61
N GLU A 181 -15.38 0.01 19.32
CA GLU A 181 -16.46 0.05 20.31
C GLU A 181 -16.12 -0.84 21.53
N GLY A 182 -16.28 -0.27 22.73
CA GLY A 182 -15.96 -0.95 24.00
C GLY A 182 -14.47 -1.19 24.25
N ARG A 183 -13.57 -0.69 23.38
CA ARG A 183 -12.12 -0.72 23.61
C ARG A 183 -11.72 0.44 24.53
N ASP A 184 -10.82 0.16 25.45
CA ASP A 184 -10.19 1.20 26.26
C ASP A 184 -9.07 1.87 25.47
N LEU A 185 -9.28 3.13 25.12
CA LEU A 185 -8.33 3.96 24.36
C LEU A 185 -7.70 5.04 25.23
N ASP A 186 -7.80 4.95 26.57
CA ASP A 186 -7.20 5.93 27.47
C ASP A 186 -5.67 5.97 27.28
N PRO A 187 -5.12 7.07 26.74
CA PRO A 187 -3.69 7.16 26.43
C PRO A 187 -2.83 7.09 27.70
N THR A 188 -3.39 7.39 28.88
CA THR A 188 -2.65 7.33 30.15
C THR A 188 -2.35 5.90 30.58
N ARG A 189 -3.26 4.95 30.29
CA ARG A 189 -3.03 3.52 30.57
C ARG A 189 -1.92 2.93 29.71
N TYR A 190 -1.66 3.54 28.55
CA TYR A 190 -0.63 3.14 27.59
C TYR A 190 0.56 4.11 27.55
N ALA A 191 0.73 4.98 28.56
CA ALA A 191 1.73 6.05 28.53
C ALA A 191 3.17 5.57 28.25
N ASN A 192 3.56 4.39 28.75
CA ASN A 192 4.87 3.81 28.44
C ASN A 192 5.00 3.40 26.97
N LEU A 193 3.97 2.77 26.41
CA LEU A 193 3.94 2.37 25.01
C LEU A 193 3.90 3.61 24.11
N ASN A 194 3.06 4.60 24.44
CA ASN A 194 2.95 5.85 23.68
C ASN A 194 4.27 6.63 23.67
N ARG A 195 5.01 6.63 24.78
CA ARG A 195 6.36 7.21 24.84
C ARG A 195 7.35 6.49 23.92
N ILE A 196 7.34 5.14 23.92
CA ILE A 196 8.20 4.33 23.06
C ILE A 196 7.86 4.57 21.58
N LEU A 197 6.56 4.66 21.27
CA LEU A 197 6.06 4.87 19.93
C LEU A 197 6.13 6.33 19.48
N GLY A 198 6.42 7.29 20.36
CA GLY A 198 6.49 8.72 20.00
C GLY A 198 5.12 9.33 19.66
N VAL A 199 4.04 8.83 20.26
CA VAL A 199 2.64 9.26 20.01
C VAL A 199 2.01 9.97 21.22
N SER A 200 2.84 10.55 22.10
CA SER A 200 2.43 11.27 23.32
C SER A 200 2.14 12.74 23.09
#